data_AF-A0A915N8R0-F1
#
_entry.id   AF-A0A915N8R0-F1
#
_cell.length_a   1.000
_cell.length_b   1.000
_cell.length_c   1.000
_cell.angle_alpha   90.00
_cell.angle_beta   90.00
_cell.angle_gamma   90.00
#
_symmetry.space_group_name_H-M   'P 1'
#
loop_
_entity.id
_entity.type
_entity.pdbx_description
1 polymer ?
#
loop_
_entity_poly.entity_id
_entity_poly.type
_entity_poly.pdbx_seq_one_letter_code
_entity_poly.pdbx_strand_id
1 'polypeptide(L)'
;MPVGSQPSPSAMFGPYGRIQQTTPPLKGSFPLDYEKECHLQMLKYMACLNKEKSQNGPCRIFARDYFKCRMDKGLMDAEEWERLGYADIEDKNNLNNSEQINIKNQNKE
;
A
#
# COMPACT_ATOMS: atom_id res chain seq x y z
N MET A 1 -18.16 56.00 16.17
CA MET A 1 -16.69 55.87 16.36
C MET A 1 -16.47 55.75 17.86
N PRO A 2 -15.74 54.75 18.38
CA PRO A 2 -14.45 54.30 17.87
C PRO A 2 -14.46 52.85 17.35
N VAL A 3 -13.69 52.65 16.29
CA VAL A 3 -13.28 51.35 15.79
C VAL A 3 -12.24 50.77 16.76
N GLY A 4 -12.52 49.62 17.34
CA GLY A 4 -11.54 48.88 18.13
C GLY A 4 -10.42 48.42 17.20
N SER A 5 -9.21 48.91 17.44
CA SER A 5 -7.99 48.54 16.75
C SER A 5 -7.79 47.02 16.76
N GLN A 6 -7.68 46.41 15.58
CA GLN A 6 -7.25 45.02 15.46
C GLN A 6 -5.82 44.88 16.02
N PRO A 7 -5.55 43.89 16.90
CA PRO A 7 -4.18 43.59 17.30
C PRO A 7 -3.42 42.94 16.14
N SER A 8 -2.21 43.43 15.90
CA SER A 8 -1.26 42.95 14.89
C SER A 8 -0.89 41.46 15.07
N PRO A 9 -0.66 40.70 13.97
CA PRO A 9 -0.43 39.25 13.98
C PRO A 9 0.86 38.78 14.67
N SER A 10 1.70 39.69 15.16
CA SER A 10 3.01 39.37 15.75
C SER A 10 2.96 38.96 17.23
N ALA A 11 1.80 38.94 17.89
CA ALA A 11 1.68 38.65 19.33
C ALA A 11 1.31 37.19 19.69
N MET A 12 1.21 36.26 18.74
CA MET A 12 0.79 34.87 18.98
C MET A 12 1.94 33.83 19.03
N PHE A 13 3.13 34.20 19.48
CA PHE A 13 4.22 33.25 19.75
C PHE A 13 4.48 33.14 21.26
N GLY A 14 3.47 32.68 22.01
CA GLY A 14 3.62 32.22 23.40
C GLY A 14 4.06 30.74 23.47
N PRO A 15 4.59 30.27 24.60
CA PRO A 15 5.23 28.94 24.76
C PRO A 15 4.27 27.74 24.71
N TYR A 16 2.96 27.98 24.61
CA TYR A 16 1.96 26.95 24.35
C TYR A 16 1.61 26.98 22.86
N GLY A 17 2.54 26.47 22.06
CA GLY A 17 2.39 26.37 20.61
C GLY A 17 1.09 25.66 20.25
N ARG A 18 0.32 26.28 19.36
CA ARG A 18 -0.91 25.73 18.76
C ARG A 18 -0.70 24.24 18.45
N ILE A 19 -1.55 23.39 19.02
CA ILE A 19 -1.83 22.08 18.42
C ILE A 19 -2.33 22.41 17.01
N GLN A 20 -1.49 22.18 16.00
CA GLN A 20 -1.95 22.21 14.62
C GLN A 20 -3.05 21.17 14.54
N GLN A 21 -4.26 21.60 14.21
CA GLN A 21 -5.34 20.67 13.90
C GLN A 21 -4.85 19.86 12.70
N THR A 22 -4.38 18.65 12.95
CA THR A 22 -3.93 17.74 11.91
C THR A 22 -5.15 17.41 11.07
N THR A 23 -5.25 18.02 9.90
CA THR A 23 -6.18 17.55 8.87
C THR A 23 -5.87 16.07 8.65
N PRO A 24 -6.87 15.18 8.74
CA PRO A 24 -6.66 13.77 8.45
C PRO A 24 -5.94 13.62 7.10
N PRO A 25 -4.97 12.69 6.97
CA PRO A 25 -4.34 12.43 5.69
C PRO A 25 -5.42 12.14 4.65
N LEU A 26 -5.27 12.64 3.42
CA LEU A 26 -6.23 12.38 2.34
C LEU A 26 -6.51 10.89 2.12
N LYS A 27 -5.54 10.02 2.43
CA LYS A 27 -5.65 8.56 2.31
C LYS A 27 -5.96 7.84 3.64
N GLY A 28 -6.37 8.59 4.65
CA GLY A 28 -6.63 8.08 6.00
C GLY A 28 -5.36 7.57 6.71
N SER A 29 -5.46 7.38 8.01
CA SER A 29 -4.51 6.55 8.75
C SER A 29 -4.78 5.09 8.38
N PHE A 30 -3.85 4.44 7.66
CA PHE A 30 -3.99 3.07 7.19
C PHE A 30 -4.47 2.17 8.36
N PRO A 31 -5.67 1.58 8.30
CA PRO A 31 -6.14 0.71 9.36
C PRO A 31 -5.13 -0.41 9.52
N LEU A 32 -4.57 -0.56 10.73
CA LEU A 32 -3.66 -1.67 11.02
C LEU A 32 -4.41 -2.96 10.72
N ASP A 33 -3.94 -3.68 9.71
CA ASP A 33 -4.41 -4.96 9.18
C ASP A 33 -4.53 -5.99 10.34
N TYR A 34 -5.61 -5.90 11.12
CA TYR A 34 -5.72 -6.54 12.44
C TYR A 34 -5.95 -8.05 12.30
N GLU A 35 -6.82 -8.42 11.37
CA GLU A 35 -7.21 -9.80 11.11
C GLU A 35 -6.24 -10.54 10.19
N LYS A 36 -5.18 -9.87 9.73
CA LYS A 36 -4.10 -10.48 8.94
C LYS A 36 -4.62 -11.20 7.68
N GLU A 37 -5.67 -10.70 7.06
CA GLU A 37 -6.35 -11.39 5.95
C GLU A 37 -5.42 -11.69 4.76
N CYS A 38 -4.45 -10.80 4.52
CA CYS A 38 -3.48 -10.92 3.42
C CYS A 38 -2.08 -11.39 3.88
N HIS A 39 -1.98 -12.00 5.05
CA HIS A 39 -0.71 -12.38 5.67
C HIS A 39 0.07 -13.44 4.88
N LEU A 40 -0.61 -14.37 4.20
CA LEU A 40 0.05 -15.42 3.43
C LEU A 40 0.85 -14.85 2.24
N GLN A 41 0.29 -13.85 1.56
CA GLN A 41 0.90 -13.14 0.44
C GLN A 41 2.05 -12.26 0.94
N MET A 42 1.86 -11.59 2.08
CA MET A 42 2.92 -10.85 2.77
C MET A 42 4.11 -11.77 3.09
N LEU A 43 3.86 -12.95 3.66
CA LEU A 43 4.93 -13.90 3.98
C LEU A 43 5.67 -14.38 2.74
N LYS A 44 4.98 -14.65 1.62
CA LYS A 44 5.63 -15.01 0.35
C LYS A 44 6.57 -13.90 -0.13
N TYR A 45 6.12 -12.65 -0.05
CA TYR A 45 6.95 -11.50 -0.40
C TYR A 45 8.18 -11.38 0.52
N MET A 46 7.98 -11.47 1.83
CA MET A 46 9.09 -11.41 2.80
C MET A 46 10.07 -12.57 2.65
N ALA A 47 9.57 -13.78 2.37
CA ALA A 47 10.42 -14.93 2.08
C ALA A 47 11.26 -14.72 0.81
N CYS A 48 10.70 -14.07 -0.21
CA CYS A 48 11.44 -13.69 -1.40
C CYS A 48 12.52 -12.67 -1.09
N LEU A 49 12.20 -11.59 -0.36
CA LEU A 49 13.20 -10.58 0.03
C LEU A 49 14.36 -11.20 0.82
N ASN A 50 14.07 -12.12 1.73
CA ASN A 50 15.10 -12.80 2.51
C ASN A 50 16.02 -13.67 1.64
N LYS A 51 15.49 -14.32 0.59
CA LYS A 51 16.28 -15.12 -0.36
C LYS A 51 17.15 -14.25 -1.25
N GLU A 52 16.59 -13.14 -1.74
CA GLU A 52 17.22 -12.23 -2.69
C GLU A 52 18.04 -11.12 -2.01
N LYS A 53 18.34 -11.27 -0.72
CA LYS A 53 19.14 -10.32 0.08
C LYS A 53 18.58 -8.88 0.02
N SER A 54 17.28 -8.76 0.22
CA SER A 54 16.52 -7.50 0.20
C SER A 54 16.46 -6.81 -1.17
N GLN A 55 16.68 -7.55 -2.27
CA GLN A 55 16.45 -7.04 -3.61
C GLN A 55 14.96 -7.14 -3.97
N ASN A 56 14.31 -6.00 -4.16
CA ASN A 56 12.88 -5.97 -4.47
C ASN A 56 12.54 -6.42 -5.89
N GLY A 57 13.44 -6.20 -6.86
CA GLY A 57 13.22 -6.48 -8.29
C GLY A 57 12.55 -7.84 -8.58
N PRO A 58 13.17 -8.98 -8.22
CA PRO A 58 12.60 -10.31 -8.43
C PRO A 58 11.32 -10.58 -7.63
N CYS A 59 11.13 -9.88 -6.50
CA CYS A 59 10.01 -10.08 -5.59
C CYS A 59 8.79 -9.22 -5.88
N ARG A 60 8.84 -8.35 -6.90
CA ARG A 60 7.73 -7.45 -7.26
C ARG A 60 6.44 -8.18 -7.59
N ILE A 61 6.52 -9.42 -8.10
CA ILE A 61 5.36 -10.27 -8.39
C ILE A 61 4.58 -10.57 -7.10
N PHE A 62 5.28 -10.99 -6.04
CA PHE A 62 4.67 -11.29 -4.75
C PHE A 62 4.16 -10.02 -4.05
N ALA A 63 4.85 -8.89 -4.23
CA ALA A 63 4.39 -7.60 -3.72
C ALA A 63 3.05 -7.20 -4.35
N ARG A 64 2.92 -7.35 -5.67
CA ARG A 64 1.67 -7.05 -6.37
C ARG A 64 0.52 -7.95 -5.88
N ASP A 65 0.75 -9.24 -5.72
CA ASP A 65 -0.28 -10.16 -5.21
C ASP A 65 -0.72 -9.79 -3.78
N TYR A 66 0.20 -9.27 -2.97
CA TYR A 66 -0.12 -8.74 -1.64
C TYR A 66 -1.00 -7.49 -1.74
N PHE A 67 -0.67 -6.52 -2.59
CA PHE A 67 -1.50 -5.33 -2.80
C PHE A 67 -2.88 -5.68 -3.35
N LYS A 68 -2.95 -6.62 -4.30
CA LYS A 68 -4.21 -7.10 -4.87
C LYS A 68 -5.14 -7.63 -3.78
N CYS A 69 -4.63 -8.48 -2.90
CA CYS A 69 -5.40 -9.00 -1.77
C CYS A 69 -5.97 -7.88 -0.89
N ARG A 70 -5.19 -6.82 -0.62
CA ARG A 70 -5.64 -5.70 0.22
C ARG A 70 -6.72 -4.86 -0.47
N MET A 71 -6.64 -4.69 -1.78
CA MET A 71 -7.69 -4.02 -2.56
C MET A 71 -8.98 -4.86 -2.61
N ASP A 72 -8.87 -6.16 -2.88
CA ASP A 72 -10.03 -7.08 -2.94
C ASP A 72 -10.78 -7.15 -1.61
N LYS A 73 -10.07 -7.00 -0.49
CA LYS A 73 -10.62 -7.02 0.87
C LYS A 73 -11.04 -5.64 1.39
N GLY A 74 -10.79 -4.57 0.63
CA GLY A 74 -11.11 -3.20 1.06
C GLY A 74 -10.24 -2.68 2.21
N LEU A 75 -9.07 -3.29 2.45
CA LEU A 75 -8.06 -2.77 3.39
C LEU A 75 -7.23 -1.64 2.79
N MET A 76 -7.34 -1.44 1.47
CA MET A 76 -6.71 -0.37 0.72
C MET A 76 -7.65 0.05 -0.41
N ASP A 77 -7.70 1.36 -0.70
CA ASP A 77 -8.41 1.85 -1.87
C ASP A 77 -7.84 1.23 -3.15
N ALA A 78 -8.74 0.92 -4.09
CA ALA A 78 -8.35 0.45 -5.40
C ALA A 78 -7.58 1.56 -6.14
N GLU A 79 -6.39 1.23 -6.64
CA GLU A 79 -5.51 2.14 -7.36
C GLU A 79 -4.96 1.40 -8.58
N GLU A 80 -4.70 2.13 -9.66
CA GLU A 80 -4.20 1.57 -10.91
C GLU A 80 -2.76 1.04 -10.75
N TRP A 81 -2.47 -0.11 -11.37
CA TRP A 81 -1.16 -0.77 -11.26
C TRP A 81 -0.03 0.11 -11.78
N GLU A 82 -0.28 0.94 -12.80
CA GLU A 82 0.69 1.90 -13.32
C GLU A 82 1.14 2.90 -12.25
N ARG A 83 0.19 3.43 -11.47
CA ARG A 83 0.46 4.43 -10.43
C ARG A 83 1.20 3.83 -9.24
N LEU A 84 1.01 2.54 -8.99
CA LEU A 84 1.77 1.79 -7.99
C LEU A 84 3.11 1.29 -8.52
N GLY A 85 3.44 1.54 -9.78
CA GLY A 85 4.67 1.10 -10.41
C GLY A 85 4.71 -0.42 -10.57
N TYR A 86 3.63 -1.03 -11.06
CA TYR A 86 3.50 -2.46 -11.37
C TYR A 86 3.03 -2.74 -12.81
N ALA A 87 3.00 -1.72 -13.69
CA ALA A 87 2.57 -1.82 -15.09
C ALA A 87 3.23 -2.99 -15.85
N ASP A 88 4.54 -3.19 -15.63
CA ASP A 88 5.33 -4.20 -16.35
C ASP A 88 5.05 -5.67 -15.94
N ILE A 89 4.20 -5.89 -14.93
CA ILE A 89 3.96 -7.22 -14.35
C ILE A 89 2.64 -7.82 -14.85
N GLU A 90 1.72 -7.01 -15.36
CA GLU A 90 0.42 -7.46 -15.90
C GLU A 90 0.61 -8.40 -17.10
N ASP A 91 1.57 -8.07 -17.98
CA ASP A 91 1.91 -8.88 -19.14
C ASP A 91 2.48 -10.25 -18.77
N LYS A 92 3.26 -10.32 -17.68
CA LYS A 92 4.01 -11.54 -17.29
C LYS A 92 3.15 -12.60 -16.59
N ASN A 93 2.05 -12.21 -15.96
CA ASN A 93 1.19 -13.17 -15.26
C ASN A 93 0.29 -13.97 -16.19
N ASN A 94 0.00 -13.45 -17.38
CA ASN A 94 -0.63 -14.24 -18.44
C ASN A 94 0.28 -15.37 -18.93
N LEU A 95 1.61 -15.21 -18.93
CA LEU A 95 2.55 -16.30 -19.24
C LEU A 95 2.62 -17.36 -18.13
N ASN A 96 2.70 -16.94 -16.86
CA ASN A 96 2.82 -17.89 -15.74
C ASN A 96 1.54 -18.72 -15.48
N ASN A 97 0.37 -18.19 -15.85
CA ASN A 97 -0.89 -18.95 -15.80
C ASN A 97 -0.94 -20.05 -16.87
N SER A 98 -0.35 -19.85 -18.05
CA SER A 98 -0.25 -20.90 -19.07
C SER A 98 0.66 -22.07 -18.64
N GLU A 99 1.71 -21.83 -17.86
CA GLU A 99 2.53 -22.92 -17.31
C GLU A 99 1.82 -23.70 -16.18
N GLN A 100 0.97 -23.05 -15.37
CA GLN A 100 0.20 -23.77 -14.34
C GLN A 100 -1.01 -24.53 -14.88
N ILE A 101 -1.53 -24.16 -16.05
CA ILE A 101 -2.57 -24.94 -16.75
C ILE A 101 -2.00 -26.28 -17.25
N ASN A 102 -0.70 -26.35 -17.57
CA ASN A 102 -0.05 -27.58 -18.05
C ASN A 102 0.33 -28.59 -16.95
N ILE A 103 0.45 -28.19 -15.68
CA ILE A 103 0.80 -29.12 -14.59
C ILE A 103 -0.45 -29.80 -13.99
N LYS A 104 -1.63 -29.16 -14.02
CA LYS A 104 -2.87 -29.74 -13.46
C LYS A 104 -3.46 -30.89 -14.30
N ASN A 105 -2.98 -31.10 -15.53
CA ASN A 105 -3.43 -32.19 -16.40
C ASN A 105 -2.64 -33.51 -16.23
N GLN A 106 -1.71 -33.61 -15.28
CA GLN A 106 -0.89 -34.82 -15.08
C GLN A 106 -1.11 -35.59 -13.76
N ASN A 107 -2.18 -35.31 -12.99
CA ASN A 107 -2.47 -36.09 -11.78
C ASN A 107 -3.96 -36.47 -11.66
N LYS A 108 -4.51 -37.13 -12.68
CA LYS A 108 -5.76 -37.89 -12.57
C LYS A 108 -5.63 -39.21 -13.33
N GLU A 109 -4.99 -40.17 -12.67
CA GLU A 109 -5.24 -41.62 -12.81
C GLU A 109 -5.53 -42.17 -11.42
#